data_AF-A0A257XLI6-F1
#
_entry.id   AF-A0A257XLI6-F1
#
_cell.length_a   1.000
_cell.length_b   1.000
_cell.length_c   1.000
_cell.angle_alpha   90.00
_cell.angle_beta   90.00
_cell.angle_gamma   90.00
#
_symmetry.space_group_name_H-M   'P 1'
#
loop_
_entity.id
_entity.type
_entity.pdbx_description
1 polymer ?
#
loop_
_entity_poly.entity_id
_entity_poly.type
_entity_poly.pdbx_seq_one_letter_code
_entity_poly.pdbx_strand_id
1 'polypeptide(L)'
;MSTLRTADDLIAAGLAPEARRAELAQVAERYAVAVTPVLAAAIIPGMADDPIARQFVPSGAELEAHAGESGDPIGDEAHSPVRGIVHRYPDRVLLKLVSVCAVYCRVCFRREMVGPGGETALTPAALDAALAYIAAHPEIWEVILTGG
;
A
#
# COMPACT_ATOMS: atom_id res chain seq x y z
N MET A 1 2.86 22.12 6.13
CA MET A 1 3.75 21.01 5.73
C MET A 1 3.07 20.24 4.61
N SER A 2 3.81 19.81 3.59
CA SER A 2 3.31 18.85 2.58
C SER A 2 3.44 17.41 3.09
N THR A 3 2.78 16.45 2.44
CA THR A 3 3.03 15.02 2.68
C THR A 3 4.49 14.69 2.40
N LEU A 4 5.13 14.00 3.34
CA LEU A 4 6.52 13.54 3.27
C LEU A 4 6.57 12.28 2.43
N ARG A 5 7.37 12.26 1.36
CA ARG A 5 7.43 11.14 0.40
C ARG A 5 8.83 10.60 0.16
N THR A 6 9.84 11.30 0.63
CA THR A 6 11.25 10.94 0.39
C THR A 6 11.99 10.78 1.72
N ALA A 7 13.16 10.12 1.67
CA ALA A 7 14.07 10.07 2.82
C ALA A 7 14.41 11.48 3.33
N ASP A 8 14.63 12.42 2.40
CA ASP A 8 14.96 13.81 2.67
C ASP A 8 13.83 14.53 3.41
N ASP A 9 12.58 14.32 2.99
CA ASP A 9 11.40 14.88 3.67
C ASP A 9 11.30 14.38 5.12
N LEU A 10 11.53 13.08 5.34
CA LEU A 10 11.47 12.45 6.66
C LEU A 10 12.57 12.97 7.59
N ILE A 11 13.79 13.13 7.08
CA ILE A 11 14.92 13.66 7.83
C ILE A 11 14.70 15.14 8.17
N ALA A 12 14.26 15.95 7.19
CA ALA A 12 13.95 17.36 7.41
C ALA A 12 12.81 17.56 8.43
N ALA A 13 11.89 16.60 8.53
CA ALA A 13 10.83 16.56 9.54
C ALA A 13 11.28 16.02 10.91
N GLY A 14 12.54 15.58 11.07
CA GLY A 14 13.05 15.00 12.30
C GLY A 14 12.52 13.60 12.61
N LEU A 15 11.92 12.92 11.63
CA LEU A 15 11.36 11.56 11.77
C LEU A 15 12.40 10.46 11.55
N ALA A 16 13.58 10.81 11.04
CA ALA A 16 14.71 9.92 10.91
C ALA A 16 16.04 10.68 11.04
N PRO A 17 17.10 10.06 11.58
CA PRO A 17 18.43 10.65 11.60
C PRO A 17 19.05 10.65 10.20
N GLU A 18 19.90 11.64 9.93
CA GLU A 18 20.66 11.80 8.68
C GLU A 18 21.42 10.53 8.27
N ALA A 19 21.97 9.80 9.25
CA ALA A 19 22.72 8.57 9.03
C ALA A 19 21.92 7.46 8.31
N ARG A 20 20.58 7.52 8.34
CA ARG A 20 19.69 6.54 7.68
C ARG A 20 19.28 6.94 6.25
N ARG A 21 19.76 8.08 5.72
CA ARG A 21 19.32 8.58 4.40
C ARG A 21 19.41 7.53 3.29
N ALA A 22 20.56 6.88 3.15
CA ALA A 22 20.79 5.91 2.09
C ALA A 22 19.86 4.68 2.20
N GLU A 23 19.70 4.17 3.42
CA GLU A 23 18.80 3.05 3.74
C GLU A 23 17.34 3.40 3.39
N LEU A 24 16.86 4.56 3.83
CA LEU A 24 15.48 4.99 3.58
C LEU A 24 15.23 5.29 2.10
N ALA A 25 16.23 5.78 1.37
CA ALA A 25 16.14 5.98 -0.06
C ALA A 25 15.96 4.64 -0.80
N GLN A 26 16.72 3.60 -0.43
CA GLN A 26 16.55 2.26 -1.00
C GLN A 26 15.17 1.66 -0.71
N VAL A 27 14.64 1.87 0.51
CA VAL A 27 13.27 1.45 0.84
C VAL A 27 12.25 2.19 -0.03
N ALA A 28 12.44 3.49 -0.24
CA ALA A 28 11.53 4.33 -1.03
C ALA A 28 11.57 4.04 -2.54
N GLU A 29 12.66 3.45 -3.05
CA GLU A 29 12.73 2.95 -4.43
C GLU A 29 11.80 1.74 -4.64
N ARG A 30 11.68 0.88 -3.62
CA ARG A 30 10.85 -0.34 -3.71
C ARG A 30 9.42 -0.14 -3.23
N TYR A 31 9.22 0.61 -2.15
CA TYR A 31 7.94 0.75 -1.48
C TYR A 31 7.56 2.21 -1.34
N ALA A 32 6.31 2.53 -1.69
CA ALA A 32 5.82 3.90 -1.55
C ALA A 32 5.96 4.43 -0.12
N VAL A 33 6.26 5.71 -0.02
CA VAL A 33 6.30 6.45 1.23
C VAL A 33 5.35 7.63 1.11
N ALA A 34 4.45 7.75 2.08
CA ALA A 34 3.60 8.92 2.26
C ALA A 34 3.24 9.05 3.73
N VAL A 35 3.74 10.12 4.37
CA VAL A 35 3.35 10.49 5.73
C VAL A 35 2.72 11.87 5.66
N THR A 36 1.42 11.95 5.94
CA THR A 36 0.70 13.23 5.92
C THR A 36 1.15 14.11 7.08
N PRO A 37 0.95 15.45 7.00
CA PRO A 37 1.28 16.35 8.10
C PRO A 37 0.58 15.99 9.41
N VAL A 38 -0.65 15.48 9.33
CA VAL A 38 -1.42 15.04 10.50
C VAL A 38 -0.76 13.85 11.19
N LEU A 39 -0.29 12.86 10.42
CA LEU A 39 0.44 11.72 10.98
C LEU A 39 1.82 12.11 11.50
N ALA A 40 2.56 12.94 10.76
CA ALA A 40 3.87 13.42 11.20
C ALA A 40 3.79 14.16 12.54
N ALA A 41 2.73 14.96 12.75
CA ALA A 41 2.49 15.66 14.00
C ALA A 41 2.08 14.74 15.17
N ALA A 42 1.60 13.53 14.89
CA ALA A 42 1.22 12.56 15.91
C ALA A 42 2.41 11.70 16.38
N ILE A 43 3.52 11.68 15.64
CA ILE A 43 4.74 10.97 16.01
C ILE A 43 5.48 11.76 17.10
N ILE A 44 5.84 11.10 18.20
CA ILE A 44 6.58 11.69 19.32
C ILE A 44 8.07 11.71 18.98
N PRO A 45 8.69 12.90 18.80
CA PRO A 45 10.10 12.99 18.43
C PRO A 45 11.01 12.38 19.52
N GLY A 46 11.98 11.58 19.09
CA GLY A 46 12.97 10.95 20.00
C GLY A 46 12.48 9.70 20.74
N MET A 47 11.21 9.31 20.61
CA MET A 47 10.72 8.04 21.12
C MET A 47 11.11 6.90 20.15
N ALA A 48 12.07 6.07 20.56
CA ALA A 48 12.62 5.01 19.71
C ALA A 48 11.57 4.02 19.18
N ASP A 49 10.52 3.74 19.96
CA ASP A 49 9.45 2.79 19.65
C ASP A 49 8.07 3.47 19.50
N ASP A 50 8.03 4.71 18.99
CA ASP A 50 6.76 5.39 18.75
C ASP A 50 5.84 4.53 17.85
N PRO A 51 4.63 4.17 18.32
CA PRO A 51 3.77 3.21 17.62
C PRO A 51 3.23 3.74 16.29
N ILE A 52 3.16 5.07 16.11
CA ILE A 52 2.74 5.69 14.86
C ILE A 52 3.93 5.70 13.90
N ALA A 53 5.13 6.05 14.37
CA ALA A 53 6.33 6.00 13.55
C ALA A 53 6.55 4.59 12.98
N ARG A 54 6.40 3.55 13.81
CA ARG A 54 6.54 2.14 13.36
C ARG A 54 5.54 1.73 12.27
N GLN A 55 4.40 2.41 12.16
CA GLN A 55 3.41 2.12 11.14
C GLN A 55 3.66 2.86 9.82
N PHE A 56 4.40 3.98 9.82
CA PHE A 56 4.46 4.88 8.65
C PHE A 56 5.88 5.34 8.25
N VAL A 57 6.84 5.35 9.16
CA VAL A 57 8.25 5.70 8.86
C VAL A 57 8.97 4.44 8.39
N PRO A 58 9.58 4.45 7.19
CA PRO A 58 10.24 3.27 6.64
C PRO A 58 11.44 2.81 7.47
N SER A 59 11.78 1.53 7.32
CA SER A 59 12.98 0.92 7.88
C SER A 59 13.68 0.04 6.85
N GLY A 60 15.01 -0.02 6.88
CA GLY A 60 15.82 -0.88 6.01
C GLY A 60 15.61 -2.37 6.28
N ALA A 61 15.13 -2.72 7.49
CA ALA A 61 14.67 -4.07 7.77
C ALA A 61 13.57 -4.55 6.80
N GLU A 62 12.86 -3.62 6.14
CA GLU A 62 11.86 -3.96 5.14
C GLU A 62 12.45 -4.46 3.81
N LEU A 63 13.75 -4.33 3.61
CA LEU A 63 14.49 -4.87 2.47
C LEU A 63 15.01 -6.28 2.76
N GLU A 64 14.96 -6.73 4.01
CA GLU A 64 15.32 -8.09 4.39
C GLU A 64 14.22 -9.04 3.93
N ALA A 65 14.58 -9.95 3.03
CA ALA A 65 13.67 -10.99 2.57
C ALA A 65 13.85 -12.27 3.38
N HIS A 66 12.75 -12.85 3.86
CA HIS A 66 12.77 -14.10 4.62
C HIS A 66 12.23 -15.28 3.80
N ALA A 67 12.66 -16.49 4.16
CA ALA A 67 12.14 -17.71 3.55
C ALA A 67 10.64 -17.85 3.84
N GLY A 68 9.85 -18.05 2.78
CA GLY A 68 8.39 -18.15 2.85
C GLY A 68 7.64 -16.83 2.64
N GLU A 69 8.35 -15.71 2.47
CA GLU A 69 7.71 -14.48 2.03
C GLU A 69 7.22 -14.59 0.58
N SER A 70 6.10 -13.94 0.32
CA SER A 70 5.45 -13.87 -0.99
C SER A 70 5.07 -12.42 -1.27
N GLY A 71 5.21 -11.99 -2.53
CA GLY A 71 4.73 -10.68 -2.97
C GLY A 71 3.20 -10.57 -2.99
N ASP A 72 2.52 -11.72 -2.99
CA ASP A 72 1.07 -11.85 -2.80
C ASP A 72 0.80 -12.74 -1.59
N PRO A 73 0.96 -12.24 -0.35
CA PRO A 73 0.90 -13.06 0.86
C PRO A 73 -0.52 -13.55 1.16
N ILE A 74 -1.54 -12.95 0.56
CA ILE A 74 -2.94 -13.38 0.73
C ILE A 74 -3.44 -14.20 -0.46
N GLY A 75 -2.78 -14.21 -1.60
CA GLY A 75 -3.19 -14.95 -2.81
C GLY A 75 -4.29 -14.24 -3.60
N ASP A 76 -4.31 -12.91 -3.63
CA ASP A 76 -5.27 -12.14 -4.42
C ASP A 76 -5.24 -12.54 -5.90
N GLU A 77 -4.06 -12.81 -6.47
CA GLU A 77 -3.88 -13.12 -7.89
C GLU A 77 -4.62 -14.40 -8.29
N ALA A 78 -4.50 -15.46 -7.48
CA ALA A 78 -5.19 -16.73 -7.69
C ALA A 78 -6.71 -16.62 -7.70
N HIS A 79 -7.25 -15.54 -7.12
CA HIS A 79 -8.68 -15.26 -7.04
C HIS A 79 -9.09 -14.04 -7.90
N SER A 80 -8.28 -13.65 -8.89
CA SER A 80 -8.53 -12.48 -9.74
C SER A 80 -8.97 -12.88 -11.17
N PRO A 81 -10.25 -13.23 -11.38
CA PRO A 81 -10.76 -13.72 -12.67
C PRO A 81 -10.72 -12.67 -13.79
N VAL A 82 -10.84 -11.39 -13.41
CA VAL A 82 -10.67 -10.24 -14.29
C VAL A 82 -9.91 -9.14 -13.54
N ARG A 83 -9.19 -8.28 -14.28
CA ARG A 83 -8.45 -7.15 -13.70
C ARG A 83 -9.38 -6.31 -12.83
N GLY A 84 -8.97 -6.08 -11.59
CA GLY A 84 -9.74 -5.26 -10.63
C GLY A 84 -10.66 -6.06 -9.73
N ILE A 85 -10.98 -7.32 -10.05
CA ILE A 85 -11.81 -8.17 -9.18
C ILE A 85 -10.93 -9.12 -8.38
N VAL A 86 -11.27 -9.31 -7.10
CA VAL A 86 -10.89 -10.49 -6.33
C VAL A 86 -12.18 -11.21 -5.89
N HIS A 87 -12.44 -12.40 -6.45
CA HIS A 87 -13.61 -13.23 -6.13
C HIS A 87 -13.16 -14.49 -5.37
N ARG A 88 -12.93 -14.33 -4.06
CA ARG A 88 -12.51 -15.44 -3.18
C ARG A 88 -13.69 -16.18 -2.57
N TYR A 89 -14.73 -15.44 -2.19
CA TYR A 89 -15.89 -15.96 -1.50
C TYR A 89 -17.05 -16.12 -2.47
N PRO A 90 -17.98 -17.06 -2.26
CA PRO A 90 -19.04 -17.34 -3.23
C PRO A 90 -19.99 -16.16 -3.51
N ASP A 91 -20.13 -15.22 -2.57
CA ASP A 91 -21.25 -14.27 -2.55
C ASP A 91 -20.82 -12.79 -2.52
N ARG A 92 -19.51 -12.52 -2.64
CA ARG A 92 -18.93 -11.18 -2.55
C ARG A 92 -17.58 -11.04 -3.24
N VAL A 93 -17.31 -9.83 -3.73
CA VAL A 93 -16.04 -9.49 -4.39
C VAL A 93 -15.39 -8.26 -3.82
N LEU A 94 -14.06 -8.18 -3.96
CA LEU A 94 -13.35 -6.91 -3.90
C LEU A 94 -13.29 -6.30 -5.30
N LEU A 95 -13.63 -5.03 -5.44
CA LEU A 95 -13.37 -4.21 -6.63
C LEU A 95 -12.24 -3.22 -6.31
N LYS A 96 -11.03 -3.53 -6.78
CA LYS A 96 -9.80 -2.76 -6.60
C LYS A 96 -9.76 -1.58 -7.58
N LEU A 97 -10.35 -0.45 -7.23
CA LEU A 97 -10.49 0.73 -8.09
C LEU A 97 -9.19 1.52 -8.25
N VAL A 98 -8.48 1.73 -7.13
CA VAL A 98 -7.28 2.56 -7.06
C VAL A 98 -6.19 1.83 -6.28
N SER A 99 -4.93 1.96 -6.68
CA SER A 99 -3.78 1.38 -6.01
C SER A 99 -2.88 2.46 -5.41
N VAL A 100 -3.52 3.51 -4.87
CA VAL A 100 -2.87 4.63 -4.20
C VAL A 100 -3.48 4.87 -2.83
N CYS A 101 -2.62 5.17 -1.86
CA CYS A 101 -3.02 5.48 -0.49
C CYS A 101 -2.67 6.94 -0.17
N ALA A 102 -3.44 7.58 0.70
CA ALA A 102 -3.06 8.90 1.23
C ALA A 102 -1.81 8.81 2.13
N VAL A 103 -1.65 7.66 2.79
CA VAL A 103 -0.53 7.27 3.65
C VAL A 103 -0.18 5.81 3.36
N TYR A 104 1.10 5.46 3.34
CA TYR A 104 1.52 4.08 3.07
C TYR A 104 1.97 3.39 4.36
N CYS A 105 1.15 2.44 4.85
CA CYS A 105 1.46 1.66 6.04
C CYS A 105 2.64 0.71 5.76
N ARG A 106 3.64 0.66 6.66
CA ARG A 106 4.79 -0.27 6.54
C ARG A 106 4.40 -1.74 6.71
N VAL A 107 3.21 -1.98 7.26
CA VAL A 107 2.59 -3.31 7.45
C VAL A 107 1.51 -3.64 6.40
N CYS A 108 1.46 -2.90 5.28
CA CYS A 108 0.49 -3.17 4.23
C CYS A 108 0.79 -4.50 3.52
N PHE A 109 -0.12 -5.46 3.60
CA PHE A 109 0.00 -6.74 2.90
C PHE A 109 -0.15 -6.61 1.36
N ARG A 110 -0.56 -5.44 0.87
CA ARG A 110 -0.61 -5.11 -0.58
C ARG A 110 0.53 -4.19 -1.03
N ARG A 111 1.58 -3.99 -0.22
CA ARG A 111 2.66 -3.03 -0.51
C ARG A 111 3.44 -3.30 -1.81
N GLU A 112 3.39 -4.53 -2.33
CA GLU A 112 3.98 -4.89 -3.63
C GLU A 112 3.06 -4.54 -4.82
N MET A 113 1.76 -4.31 -4.56
CA MET A 113 0.77 -3.89 -5.57
C MET A 113 0.52 -2.38 -5.58
N VAL A 114 0.70 -1.71 -4.43
CA VAL A 114 0.49 -0.25 -4.30
C VAL A 114 1.83 0.46 -4.30
N GLY A 115 1.97 1.54 -5.08
CA GLY A 115 3.18 2.36 -5.07
C GLY A 115 3.91 2.50 -6.41
N PRO A 116 5.22 2.76 -6.41
CA PRO A 116 5.98 3.17 -7.60
C PRO A 116 5.92 2.11 -8.71
N GLY A 117 5.77 2.56 -9.96
CA GLY A 117 5.80 1.68 -11.14
C GLY A 117 4.51 0.89 -11.42
N GLY A 118 3.53 0.91 -10.51
CA GLY A 118 2.23 0.27 -10.70
C GLY A 118 1.17 1.19 -11.33
N GLU A 119 0.11 0.58 -11.87
CA GLU A 119 -1.11 1.32 -12.27
C GLU A 119 -1.79 1.92 -11.04
N THR A 120 -2.01 3.24 -11.03
CA THR A 120 -2.61 3.94 -9.88
C THR A 120 -4.12 3.78 -9.78
N ALA A 121 -4.78 3.45 -10.89
CA ALA A 121 -6.22 3.23 -10.97
C ALA A 121 -6.55 2.26 -12.11
N LEU A 122 -7.71 1.60 -12.01
CA LEU A 122 -8.26 0.85 -13.13
C LEU A 122 -8.50 1.77 -14.33
N THR A 123 -8.14 1.27 -15.51
CA THR A 123 -8.54 1.90 -16.76
C THR A 123 -10.06 1.78 -16.93
N PRO A 124 -10.71 2.67 -17.70
CA PRO A 124 -12.13 2.56 -17.99
C PRO A 124 -12.53 1.19 -18.55
N ALA A 125 -11.73 0.65 -19.47
CA ALA A 125 -11.98 -0.67 -20.06
C ALA A 125 -11.88 -1.82 -19.03
N ALA A 126 -10.92 -1.74 -18.09
CA ALA A 126 -10.81 -2.73 -17.01
C ALA A 126 -11.96 -2.61 -16.02
N LEU A 127 -12.42 -1.39 -15.73
CA LEU A 127 -13.60 -1.15 -14.90
C LEU A 127 -14.87 -1.72 -15.54
N ASP A 128 -15.09 -1.48 -16.83
CA ASP A 128 -16.23 -2.03 -17.57
C ASP A 128 -16.23 -3.56 -17.53
N ALA A 129 -15.06 -4.20 -17.71
CA ALA A 129 -14.92 -5.65 -17.61
C ALA A 129 -15.21 -6.17 -16.19
N ALA A 130 -14.74 -5.46 -15.16
CA ALA A 130 -15.02 -5.80 -13.77
C ALA A 130 -16.51 -5.69 -13.42
N LEU A 131 -17.18 -4.64 -13.89
CA LEU A 131 -18.63 -4.45 -13.72
C LEU A 131 -19.44 -5.50 -14.49
N ALA A 132 -19.02 -5.86 -15.70
CA ALA A 132 -19.64 -6.92 -16.48
C ALA A 132 -19.50 -8.29 -15.79
N TYR A 133 -18.35 -8.58 -15.19
CA TYR A 133 -18.16 -9.79 -14.37
C TYR A 133 -19.15 -9.84 -13.22
N ILE A 134 -19.26 -8.75 -12.44
CA ILE A 134 -20.21 -8.65 -11.32
C ILE A 134 -21.65 -8.85 -11.80
N ALA A 135 -22.05 -8.18 -12.89
CA ALA A 135 -23.40 -8.28 -13.43
C ALA A 135 -23.77 -9.69 -13.90
N ALA A 136 -22.79 -10.48 -14.35
CA ALA A 136 -22.99 -11.86 -14.81
C ALA A 136 -23.08 -12.89 -13.68
N HIS A 137 -22.79 -12.51 -12.43
CA HIS A 137 -22.70 -13.41 -11.26
C HIS A 137 -23.78 -13.02 -10.23
N PRO A 138 -25.04 -13.48 -10.39
CA PRO A 138 -26.16 -13.07 -9.55
C PRO A 138 -26.05 -13.50 -8.08
N GLU A 139 -25.14 -14.42 -7.77
CA GLU A 139 -24.80 -14.81 -6.40
C GLU A 139 -24.03 -13.73 -5.63
N ILE A 140 -23.38 -12.78 -6.33
CA ILE A 140 -22.68 -11.66 -5.71
C ILE A 140 -23.71 -10.65 -5.21
N TRP A 141 -23.84 -10.53 -3.89
CA TRP A 141 -24.71 -9.52 -3.28
C TRP A 141 -23.93 -8.37 -2.64
N GLU A 142 -22.63 -8.56 -2.35
CA GLU A 142 -21.76 -7.53 -1.78
C GLU A 142 -20.54 -7.25 -2.67
N VAL A 143 -20.30 -5.96 -2.91
CA VAL A 143 -19.12 -5.47 -3.64
C VAL A 143 -18.39 -4.49 -2.74
N ILE A 144 -17.15 -4.81 -2.38
CA ILE A 144 -16.29 -3.97 -1.53
C ILE A 144 -15.37 -3.16 -2.43
N LEU A 145 -15.56 -1.84 -2.45
CA LEU A 145 -14.67 -0.92 -3.16
C LEU A 145 -13.39 -0.73 -2.34
N THR A 146 -12.24 -1.04 -2.94
CA THR A 146 -10.95 -1.06 -2.23
C THR A 146 -9.77 -0.83 -3.19
N GLY A 147 -8.56 -1.13 -2.74
CA GLY A 147 -7.34 -1.22 -3.52
C GLY A 147 -6.13 -0.73 -2.72
N GLY A 148 -6.02 0.59 -2.54
CA GLY A 148 -5.11 1.27 -1.61
C GLY A 148 -5.80 1.68 -0.31
#